data_AF-A0A5C7ZBA1-F1
#
_entry.id   AF-A0A5C7ZBA1-F1
#
_cell.length_a   1.000
_cell.length_b   1.000
_cell.length_c   1.000
_cell.angle_alpha   90.00
_cell.angle_beta   90.00
_cell.angle_gamma   90.00
#
_symmetry.space_group_name_H-M   'P 1'
#
loop_
_entity.id
_entity.type
_entity.pdbx_description
1 polymer ?
#
loop_
_entity_poly.entity_id
_entity_poly.type
_entity_poly.pdbx_seq_one_letter_code
_entity_poly.pdbx_strand_id
1 'polypeptide(L)'
;MANKRLKRQLLLRKLFNKRRLVILNEDTFEETFSLKLNLMNVFVVATVGAILIIFVTTYIIAFTPLREYIPGYASTKLKQEALEMAIKSDSLEKSVKINNAYIASIKKVLTGDLEYAKLNKDSIKALDAAELDLSELAPTDKETELREQVIKEDKYNVFESSKPKVSFVLFPPAQGSILQKYNVGNKHLAVTIALTDNTPIKAVAAGTIIFSDWTPSSGYVVIVRHKDDILSAYKNAASVTKKQGNTVKSGEVIALAGNANTVQNSGATLHFELWKDGFPIDPTQFINFN
;
A
#
# COMPACT_ATOMS: atom_id res chain seq x y z
N MET A 1 -33.72 -60.93 23.66
CA MET A 1 -33.99 -59.48 23.53
C MET A 1 -34.52 -58.80 24.82
N ALA A 2 -35.20 -59.51 25.73
CA ALA A 2 -35.82 -58.92 26.94
C ALA A 2 -34.83 -58.34 27.99
N ASN A 3 -33.72 -59.03 28.27
CA ASN A 3 -32.73 -58.57 29.27
C ASN A 3 -32.06 -57.23 28.91
N LYS A 4 -31.93 -56.90 27.62
CA LYS A 4 -31.38 -55.61 27.16
C LYS A 4 -32.36 -54.44 27.42
N ARG A 5 -33.67 -54.68 27.29
CA ARG A 5 -34.72 -53.69 27.57
C ARG A 5 -34.84 -53.38 29.07
N LEU A 6 -34.78 -54.41 29.91
CA LEU A 6 -34.82 -54.28 31.38
C LEU A 6 -33.61 -53.51 31.94
N LYS A 7 -32.39 -53.83 31.48
CA LYS A 7 -31.18 -53.07 31.85
C LYS A 7 -31.27 -51.60 31.45
N ARG A 8 -31.83 -51.29 30.28
CA ARG A 8 -32.02 -49.91 29.79
C ARG A 8 -33.02 -49.13 30.67
N GLN A 9 -34.11 -49.76 31.11
CA GLN A 9 -35.09 -49.12 32.00
C GLN A 9 -34.53 -48.80 33.40
N LEU A 10 -33.69 -49.69 33.95
CA LEU A 10 -33.01 -49.44 35.23
C LEU A 10 -32.01 -48.28 35.14
N LEU A 11 -31.25 -48.21 34.03
CA LEU A 11 -30.33 -47.11 33.76
C LEU A 11 -31.07 -45.78 33.59
N LEU A 12 -32.20 -45.76 32.87
CA LEU A 12 -33.02 -44.57 32.71
C LEU A 12 -33.58 -44.09 34.05
N ARG A 13 -34.07 -44.99 34.91
CA ARG A 13 -34.51 -44.60 36.27
C ARG A 13 -33.38 -43.96 37.08
N LYS A 14 -32.16 -44.51 37.01
CA LYS A 14 -30.99 -43.95 37.71
C LYS A 14 -30.61 -42.54 37.20
N LEU A 15 -30.83 -42.26 35.92
CA LEU A 15 -30.56 -40.97 35.26
C LEU A 15 -31.58 -39.86 35.55
N PHE A 16 -32.77 -40.21 36.06
CA PHE A 16 -33.85 -39.27 36.40
C PHE A 16 -34.09 -39.10 37.91
N ASN A 17 -33.33 -39.82 38.74
CA ASN A 17 -33.41 -39.71 40.20
C ASN A 17 -32.76 -38.41 40.69
N LYS A 18 -33.54 -37.59 41.43
CA LYS A 18 -33.06 -36.37 42.07
C LYS A 18 -32.13 -36.71 43.24
N ARG A 19 -30.95 -36.09 43.27
CA ARG A 19 -29.94 -36.18 44.33
C ARG A 19 -29.70 -34.78 44.88
N ARG A 20 -29.53 -34.63 46.20
CA ARG A 20 -29.19 -33.36 46.83
C ARG A 20 -27.67 -33.30 46.98
N LEU A 21 -27.04 -32.29 46.38
CA LEU A 21 -25.65 -31.94 46.63
C LEU A 21 -25.65 -30.83 47.68
N VAL A 22 -24.88 -31.01 48.75
CA VAL A 22 -24.78 -30.06 49.86
C VAL A 22 -23.30 -29.80 50.11
N ILE A 23 -22.93 -28.54 50.30
CA ILE A 23 -21.62 -28.12 50.77
C ILE A 23 -21.82 -27.67 52.21
N LEU A 24 -21.05 -28.26 53.13
CA LEU A 24 -21.10 -27.95 54.55
C LEU A 24 -19.77 -27.31 54.97
N ASN A 25 -19.83 -26.38 55.92
CA ASN A 25 -18.64 -25.89 56.60
C ASN A 25 -18.12 -26.98 57.54
N GLU A 26 -16.81 -27.26 57.51
CA GLU A 26 -16.21 -28.35 58.29
C GLU A 26 -16.18 -28.03 59.80
N ASP A 27 -16.03 -26.77 60.18
CA ASP A 27 -15.92 -26.36 61.59
C ASP A 27 -17.29 -26.16 62.27
N THR A 28 -18.27 -25.64 61.53
CA THR A 28 -19.60 -25.31 62.09
C THR A 28 -20.70 -26.29 61.67
N PHE A 29 -20.41 -27.20 60.73
CA PHE A 29 -21.38 -28.13 60.13
C PHE A 29 -22.63 -27.46 59.52
N GLU A 30 -22.60 -26.15 59.28
CA GLU A 30 -23.71 -25.44 58.65
C GLU A 30 -23.74 -25.71 57.14
N GLU A 31 -24.94 -25.95 56.59
CA GLU A 31 -25.16 -26.09 55.15
C GLU A 31 -25.04 -24.72 54.46
N THR A 32 -23.88 -24.43 53.85
CA THR A 32 -23.65 -23.16 53.15
C THR A 32 -24.32 -23.11 51.78
N PHE A 33 -24.45 -24.27 51.12
CA PHE A 33 -25.06 -24.38 49.80
C PHE A 33 -25.76 -25.74 49.63
N SER A 34 -26.97 -25.76 49.08
CA SER A 34 -27.64 -27.00 48.71
C SER A 34 -28.39 -26.91 47.38
N LEU A 35 -28.22 -27.92 46.53
CA LEU A 35 -28.79 -27.98 45.18
C LEU A 35 -29.36 -29.37 44.90
N LYS A 36 -30.60 -29.45 44.41
CA LYS A 36 -31.21 -30.71 43.96
C LYS A 36 -30.86 -30.92 42.48
N LEU A 37 -29.96 -31.86 42.21
CA LEU A 37 -29.45 -32.19 40.89
C LEU A 37 -30.02 -33.51 40.38
N ASN A 38 -30.20 -33.59 39.07
CA ASN A 38 -30.44 -34.85 38.37
C ASN A 38 -29.22 -35.18 37.49
N LEU A 39 -28.85 -36.45 37.38
CA LEU A 39 -27.70 -36.89 36.57
C LEU A 39 -27.82 -36.42 35.11
N MET A 40 -29.04 -36.43 34.55
CA MET A 40 -29.30 -35.88 33.22
C MET A 40 -29.02 -34.37 33.14
N ASN A 41 -29.45 -33.58 34.13
CA ASN A 41 -29.26 -32.12 34.11
C ASN A 41 -27.78 -31.76 34.26
N VAL A 42 -27.03 -32.49 35.10
CA VAL A 42 -25.58 -32.31 35.24
C VAL A 42 -24.87 -32.59 33.92
N PHE A 43 -25.26 -33.66 33.22
CA PHE A 43 -24.70 -33.99 31.91
C PHE A 43 -24.99 -32.90 30.87
N VAL A 44 -26.23 -32.39 30.81
CA VAL A 44 -26.62 -31.31 29.88
C VAL A 44 -25.88 -30.01 30.19
N VAL A 45 -25.74 -29.63 31.46
CA VAL A 45 -24.98 -28.42 31.83
C VAL A 45 -23.50 -28.58 31.48
N ALA A 46 -22.91 -29.76 31.69
CA ALA A 46 -21.53 -30.02 31.34
C ALA A 46 -21.28 -29.98 29.83
N THR A 47 -22.18 -30.55 29.01
CA THR A 47 -22.03 -30.52 27.55
C THR A 47 -22.24 -29.13 26.98
N VAL A 48 -23.24 -28.38 27.47
CA VAL A 48 -23.45 -26.98 27.08
C VAL A 48 -22.26 -26.12 27.48
N GLY A 49 -21.71 -26.32 28.69
CA GLY A 49 -20.50 -25.66 29.14
C GLY A 49 -19.30 -25.94 28.25
N ALA A 50 -19.09 -27.20 27.84
CA ALA A 50 -18.01 -27.57 26.93
C ALA A 50 -18.18 -26.92 25.55
N ILE A 51 -19.39 -26.89 24.99
CA ILE A 51 -19.68 -26.22 23.72
C ILE A 51 -19.42 -24.72 23.83
N LEU A 52 -19.83 -24.09 24.93
CA LEU A 52 -19.60 -22.67 25.18
C LEU A 52 -18.10 -22.36 25.28
N ILE A 53 -17.33 -23.18 25.98
CA ILE A 53 -15.86 -23.02 26.07
C ILE A 53 -15.24 -23.11 24.66
N ILE A 54 -15.59 -24.12 23.86
CA ILE A 54 -15.08 -24.28 22.49
C ILE A 54 -15.45 -23.07 21.63
N PHE A 55 -16.68 -22.56 21.76
CA PHE A 55 -17.15 -21.39 21.05
C PHE A 55 -16.34 -20.15 21.43
N VAL A 56 -16.15 -19.89 22.73
CA VAL A 56 -15.36 -18.77 23.24
C VAL A 56 -13.91 -18.87 22.80
N THR A 57 -13.28 -20.04 22.89
CA THR A 57 -11.89 -20.22 22.42
C THR A 57 -11.75 -19.98 20.92
N THR A 58 -12.72 -20.46 20.13
CA THR A 58 -12.72 -20.24 18.67
C THR A 58 -12.93 -18.77 18.33
N TYR A 59 -13.82 -18.08 19.06
CA TYR A 59 -14.07 -16.66 18.91
C TYR A 59 -12.83 -15.84 19.22
N ILE A 60 -12.14 -16.14 20.33
CA ILE A 60 -10.87 -15.49 20.69
C ILE A 60 -9.86 -15.69 19.56
N ILE A 61 -9.65 -16.93 19.08
CA ILE A 61 -8.69 -17.19 18.00
C ILE A 61 -9.07 -16.39 16.74
N ALA A 62 -10.34 -16.39 16.33
CA ALA A 62 -10.77 -15.76 15.08
C ALA A 62 -10.64 -14.22 15.05
N PHE A 63 -10.90 -13.57 16.19
CA PHE A 63 -10.97 -12.10 16.30
C PHE A 63 -9.73 -11.46 16.95
N THR A 64 -8.73 -12.26 17.35
CA THR A 64 -7.46 -11.74 17.87
C THR A 64 -6.28 -12.16 16.97
N PRO A 65 -5.10 -11.55 17.14
CA PRO A 65 -3.90 -11.93 16.38
C PRO A 65 -3.45 -13.39 16.57
N LEU A 66 -4.05 -14.14 17.51
CA LEU A 66 -3.78 -15.56 17.72
C LEU A 66 -4.00 -16.42 16.45
N ARG A 67 -4.90 -16.02 15.54
CA ARG A 67 -5.08 -16.77 14.27
C ARG A 67 -3.84 -16.80 13.38
N GLU A 68 -2.96 -15.80 13.48
CA GLU A 68 -1.78 -15.67 12.62
C GLU A 68 -0.66 -16.66 13.00
N TYR A 69 -0.69 -17.19 14.22
CA TYR A 69 0.25 -18.21 14.70
C TYR A 69 -0.10 -19.63 14.23
N ILE A 70 -1.28 -19.83 13.64
CA ILE A 70 -1.71 -21.11 13.10
C ILE A 70 -1.25 -21.21 11.65
N PRO A 71 -0.41 -22.20 11.28
CA PRO A 71 0.08 -22.35 9.92
C PRO A 71 -1.07 -22.51 8.93
N GLY A 72 -1.08 -21.69 7.87
CA GLY A 72 -2.11 -21.69 6.82
C GLY A 72 -2.95 -20.41 6.71
N TYR A 73 -2.97 -19.54 7.72
CA TYR A 73 -3.73 -18.28 7.73
C TYR A 73 -2.82 -17.04 7.86
N ALA A 74 -1.84 -16.90 6.97
CA ALA A 74 -1.04 -15.67 6.93
C ALA A 74 -1.88 -14.50 6.39
N SER A 75 -2.04 -13.44 7.18
CA SER A 75 -2.71 -12.21 6.75
C SER A 75 -1.96 -11.60 5.56
N THR A 76 -2.67 -10.90 4.67
CA THR A 76 -2.09 -10.24 3.51
C THR A 76 -1.00 -9.24 3.91
N LYS A 77 -1.20 -8.56 5.03
CA LYS A 77 -0.23 -7.66 5.65
C LYS A 77 1.07 -8.38 6.03
N LEU A 78 0.97 -9.52 6.72
CA LEU A 78 2.15 -10.29 7.12
C LEU A 78 2.92 -10.85 5.91
N LYS A 79 2.21 -11.23 4.83
CA LYS A 79 2.85 -11.61 3.55
C LYS A 79 3.58 -10.44 2.89
N GLN A 80 2.98 -9.24 2.88
CA GLN A 80 3.61 -8.03 2.34
C GLN A 80 4.85 -7.65 3.15
N GLU A 81 4.76 -7.64 4.47
CA GLU A 81 5.88 -7.37 5.36
C GLU A 81 7.00 -8.40 5.17
N ALA A 82 6.66 -9.69 5.08
CA ALA A 82 7.64 -10.74 4.80
C ALA A 82 8.35 -10.55 3.45
N LEU A 83 7.61 -10.13 2.42
CA LEU A 83 8.16 -9.85 1.10
C LEU A 83 9.07 -8.62 1.11
N GLU A 84 8.64 -7.53 1.77
CA GLU A 84 9.45 -6.33 1.93
C GLU A 84 10.75 -6.62 2.70
N MET A 85 10.65 -7.39 3.79
CA MET A 85 11.81 -7.84 4.55
C MET A 85 12.75 -8.71 3.71
N ALA A 86 12.21 -9.60 2.87
CA ALA A 86 13.02 -10.42 1.96
C ALA A 86 13.78 -9.56 0.94
N ILE A 87 13.11 -8.60 0.29
CA ILE A 87 13.74 -7.66 -0.66
C ILE A 87 14.83 -6.84 0.04
N LYS A 88 14.54 -6.32 1.24
CA LYS A 88 15.50 -5.53 2.01
C LYS A 88 16.70 -6.35 2.43
N SER A 89 16.50 -7.60 2.84
CA SER A 89 17.58 -8.53 3.19
C SER A 89 18.50 -8.79 2.00
N ASP A 90 17.94 -9.04 0.81
CA ASP A 90 18.71 -9.25 -0.42
C ASP A 90 19.54 -8.00 -0.81
N SER A 91 18.92 -6.82 -0.72
CA SER A 91 19.59 -5.54 -0.99
C SER A 91 20.75 -5.28 -0.01
N LEU A 92 20.56 -5.59 1.27
CA LEU A 92 21.59 -5.49 2.30
C LEU A 92 22.71 -6.49 2.05
N GLU A 93 22.39 -7.73 1.68
CA GLU A 93 23.38 -8.75 1.34
C GLU A 93 24.27 -8.29 0.18
N LYS A 94 23.68 -7.74 -0.88
CA LYS A 94 24.43 -7.18 -2.02
C LYS A 94 25.37 -6.06 -1.59
N SER A 95 24.88 -5.15 -0.75
CA SER A 95 25.67 -4.01 -0.25
C SER A 95 26.85 -4.47 0.61
N VAL A 96 26.62 -5.45 1.49
CA VAL A 96 27.66 -6.07 2.32
C VAL A 96 28.70 -6.78 1.45
N LYS A 97 28.27 -7.50 0.41
CA LYS A 97 29.18 -8.19 -0.52
C LYS A 97 30.10 -7.21 -1.25
N ILE A 98 29.55 -6.09 -1.73
CA ILE A 98 30.33 -5.02 -2.38
C ILE A 98 31.34 -4.41 -1.40
N ASN A 99 30.90 -4.08 -0.18
CA ASN A 99 31.78 -3.50 0.83
C ASN A 99 32.91 -4.46 1.24
N ASN A 100 32.60 -5.75 1.44
CA ASN A 100 33.61 -6.76 1.74
C ASN A 100 34.63 -6.91 0.61
N ALA A 101 34.19 -6.87 -0.65
CA ALA A 101 35.10 -6.90 -1.80
C ALA A 101 36.01 -5.66 -1.84
N TYR A 102 35.49 -4.49 -1.49
CA TYR A 102 36.25 -3.25 -1.38
C TYR A 102 37.26 -3.27 -0.23
N ILE A 103 36.87 -3.75 0.96
CA ILE A 103 37.79 -3.90 2.10
C ILE A 103 38.90 -4.90 1.76
N ALA A 104 38.56 -5.99 1.07
CA ALA A 104 39.55 -6.98 0.64
C ALA A 104 40.57 -6.39 -0.35
N SER A 105 40.13 -5.55 -1.29
CA SER A 105 41.05 -4.88 -2.21
C SER A 105 41.97 -3.88 -1.49
N ILE A 106 41.46 -3.09 -0.53
CA ILE A 106 42.29 -2.22 0.31
C ILE A 106 43.31 -3.05 1.11
N LYS A 107 42.88 -4.14 1.74
CA LYS A 107 43.77 -5.01 2.51
C LYS A 107 44.91 -5.54 1.65
N LYS A 108 44.62 -5.97 0.41
CA LYS A 108 45.64 -6.46 -0.55
C LYS A 108 46.66 -5.38 -0.91
N VAL A 109 46.22 -4.11 -1.05
CA VAL A 109 47.14 -2.97 -1.28
C VAL A 109 48.02 -2.71 -0.07
N LEU A 110 47.46 -2.77 1.15
CA LEU A 110 48.20 -2.54 2.39
C LEU A 110 49.21 -3.64 2.71
N THR A 111 48.93 -4.90 2.34
CA THR A 111 49.86 -6.02 2.57
C THR A 111 51.01 -6.09 1.57
N GLY A 112 51.04 -5.18 0.58
CA GLY A 112 52.11 -5.15 -0.43
C GLY A 112 52.00 -6.25 -1.49
N ASP A 113 50.88 -6.98 -1.53
CA ASP A 113 50.53 -7.94 -2.57
C ASP A 113 50.06 -7.19 -3.83
N LEU A 114 50.94 -6.35 -4.36
CA LEU A 114 50.77 -5.67 -5.64
C LEU A 114 51.02 -6.68 -6.77
N GLU A 115 50.12 -7.64 -6.92
CA GLU A 115 49.70 -7.92 -8.29
C GLU A 115 49.12 -6.60 -8.78
N TYR A 116 49.81 -5.94 -9.71
CA TYR A 116 49.20 -4.96 -10.60
C TYR A 116 48.01 -5.68 -11.21
N ALA A 117 46.86 -5.56 -10.55
CA ALA A 117 45.60 -6.03 -11.04
C ALA A 117 45.51 -5.37 -12.41
N LYS A 118 45.72 -6.15 -13.46
CA LYS A 118 45.27 -5.81 -14.80
C LYS A 118 43.87 -5.30 -14.55
N LEU A 119 43.69 -3.98 -14.66
CA LEU A 119 42.40 -3.33 -14.52
C LEU A 119 41.48 -4.15 -15.40
N ASN A 120 40.67 -4.99 -14.75
CA ASN A 120 39.93 -5.99 -15.48
C ASN A 120 38.91 -5.16 -16.25
N LYS A 121 39.02 -5.15 -17.57
CA LYS A 121 38.19 -4.31 -18.45
C LYS A 121 36.70 -4.61 -18.22
N ASP A 122 36.41 -5.78 -17.65
CA ASP A 122 35.10 -6.23 -17.17
C ASP A 122 34.54 -5.43 -15.99
N SER A 123 35.37 -4.83 -15.12
CA SER A 123 34.87 -4.00 -14.01
C SER A 123 34.40 -2.62 -14.46
N ILE A 124 34.98 -2.07 -15.55
CA ILE A 124 34.49 -0.85 -16.20
C ILE A 124 33.32 -1.18 -17.13
N LYS A 125 33.37 -2.32 -17.85
CA LYS A 125 32.22 -2.82 -18.61
C LYS A 125 31.03 -3.21 -17.73
N ALA A 126 31.21 -3.56 -16.45
CA ALA A 126 30.08 -3.77 -15.55
C ALA A 126 29.33 -2.48 -15.19
N LEU A 127 29.94 -1.31 -15.38
CA LEU A 127 29.26 -0.01 -15.24
C LEU A 127 28.64 0.47 -16.58
N ASP A 128 29.26 0.16 -17.72
CA ASP A 128 28.80 0.58 -19.06
C ASP A 128 28.05 -0.50 -19.86
N ALA A 129 27.89 -1.71 -19.35
CA ALA A 129 27.17 -2.83 -19.99
C ALA A 129 26.23 -3.55 -19.00
N ALA A 130 25.47 -2.76 -18.26
CA ALA A 130 24.09 -3.11 -17.96
C ALA A 130 23.17 -2.18 -18.76
N GLU A 131 23.44 -2.02 -20.07
CA GLU A 131 22.31 -2.09 -21.00
C GLU A 131 21.69 -3.46 -20.74
N LEU A 132 20.68 -3.48 -19.87
CA LEU A 132 19.77 -4.61 -19.77
C LEU A 132 19.33 -4.88 -21.19
N ASP A 133 19.78 -6.01 -21.75
CA ASP A 133 19.28 -6.46 -23.03
C ASP A 133 17.79 -6.76 -22.82
N LEU A 134 16.96 -5.76 -23.14
CA LEU A 134 15.51 -5.80 -22.99
C LEU A 134 14.89 -6.92 -23.84
N SER A 135 15.66 -7.54 -24.73
CA SER A 135 15.24 -8.73 -25.47
C SER A 135 15.23 -10.00 -24.62
N GLU A 136 16.03 -10.08 -23.55
CA GLU A 136 15.97 -11.19 -22.57
C GLU A 136 14.83 -11.03 -21.53
N LEU A 137 14.17 -9.86 -21.50
CA LEU A 137 12.93 -9.65 -20.75
C LEU A 137 11.67 -10.10 -21.49
N ALA A 138 11.82 -10.74 -22.67
CA ALA A 138 10.69 -11.38 -23.32
C ALA A 138 10.18 -12.53 -22.42
N PRO A 139 8.87 -12.57 -22.09
CA PRO A 139 8.33 -13.61 -21.25
C PRO A 139 8.59 -14.97 -21.89
N THR A 140 9.16 -15.90 -21.12
CA THR A 140 9.36 -17.28 -21.59
C THR A 140 7.99 -17.91 -21.88
N ASP A 141 7.92 -18.91 -22.75
CA ASP A 141 6.66 -19.63 -23.05
C ASP A 141 5.92 -20.09 -21.78
N LYS A 142 6.67 -20.61 -20.80
CA LYS A 142 6.13 -21.01 -19.48
C LYS A 142 5.57 -19.84 -18.67
N GLU A 143 6.17 -18.67 -18.78
CA GLU A 143 5.71 -17.46 -18.10
C GLU A 143 4.41 -16.95 -18.74
N THR A 144 4.32 -17.04 -20.06
CA THR A 144 3.10 -16.71 -20.81
C THR A 144 1.96 -17.67 -20.46
N GLU A 145 2.23 -18.98 -20.42
CA GLU A 145 1.26 -19.98 -19.96
C GLU A 145 0.78 -19.72 -18.51
N LEU A 146 1.72 -19.39 -17.61
CA LEU A 146 1.39 -19.05 -16.22
C LEU A 146 0.51 -17.79 -16.15
N ARG A 147 0.83 -16.75 -16.93
CA ARG A 147 0.02 -15.52 -17.02
C ARG A 147 -1.39 -15.84 -17.52
N GLU A 148 -1.53 -16.69 -18.54
CA GLU A 148 -2.84 -17.12 -19.04
C GLU A 148 -3.63 -17.91 -18.00
N GLN A 149 -2.97 -18.77 -17.22
CA GLN A 149 -3.61 -19.52 -16.13
C GLN A 149 -4.13 -18.57 -15.05
N VAL A 150 -3.30 -17.62 -14.61
CA VAL A 150 -3.68 -16.62 -13.60
C VAL A 150 -4.85 -15.76 -14.09
N ILE A 151 -4.83 -15.31 -15.35
CA ILE A 151 -5.94 -14.55 -15.95
C ILE A 151 -7.23 -15.36 -15.99
N LYS A 152 -7.16 -16.67 -16.30
CA LYS A 152 -8.34 -17.56 -16.27
C LYS A 152 -8.85 -17.77 -14.85
N GLU A 153 -7.97 -17.95 -13.86
CA GLU A 153 -8.35 -18.05 -12.44
C GLU A 153 -9.02 -16.77 -11.96
N ASP A 154 -8.49 -15.60 -12.31
CA ASP A 154 -9.08 -14.29 -11.99
C ASP A 154 -10.42 -14.05 -12.69
N LYS A 155 -10.60 -14.52 -13.94
CA LYS A 155 -11.83 -14.32 -14.73
C LYS A 155 -13.07 -14.95 -14.07
N TYR A 156 -12.89 -16.01 -13.30
CA TYR A 156 -13.97 -16.70 -12.59
C TYR A 156 -13.94 -16.47 -11.08
N ASN A 157 -13.08 -15.57 -10.60
CA ASN A 157 -13.00 -15.23 -9.20
C ASN A 157 -14.28 -14.46 -8.79
N VAL A 158 -15.11 -15.10 -7.95
CA VAL A 158 -16.42 -14.59 -7.50
C VAL A 158 -16.26 -13.54 -6.39
N PHE A 159 -15.04 -13.40 -5.85
CA PHE A 159 -14.67 -12.33 -4.95
C PHE A 159 -14.27 -11.11 -5.77
N GLU A 160 -14.83 -9.93 -5.47
CA GLU A 160 -14.42 -8.67 -6.11
C GLU A 160 -12.91 -8.51 -5.99
N SER A 161 -12.17 -8.85 -7.05
CA SER A 161 -10.81 -8.41 -7.26
C SER A 161 -10.83 -6.92 -7.03
N SER A 162 -10.02 -6.45 -6.08
CA SER A 162 -9.91 -5.03 -5.76
C SER A 162 -9.83 -4.27 -7.08
N LYS A 163 -10.91 -3.58 -7.45
CA LYS A 163 -10.83 -2.54 -8.48
C LYS A 163 -9.59 -1.76 -8.10
N PRO A 164 -8.60 -1.54 -9.00
CA PRO A 164 -7.51 -0.64 -8.68
C PRO A 164 -8.20 0.57 -8.08
N LYS A 165 -7.88 0.87 -6.83
CA LYS A 165 -8.51 1.98 -6.12
C LYS A 165 -7.91 3.21 -6.77
N VAL A 166 -8.33 3.52 -8.00
CA VAL A 166 -8.05 4.75 -8.73
C VAL A 166 -8.86 5.79 -7.98
N SER A 167 -8.40 6.10 -6.78
CA SER A 167 -9.05 7.07 -5.90
C SER A 167 -8.72 8.50 -6.33
N PHE A 168 -7.86 8.64 -7.33
CA PHE A 168 -7.26 9.89 -7.73
C PHE A 168 -7.15 9.97 -9.25
N VAL A 169 -8.08 10.72 -9.86
CA VAL A 169 -8.07 11.06 -11.29
C VAL A 169 -7.61 12.50 -11.40
N LEU A 170 -6.57 12.74 -12.19
CA LEU A 170 -6.06 14.06 -12.49
C LEU A 170 -6.67 14.57 -13.80
N PHE A 171 -7.19 15.80 -13.76
CA PHE A 171 -7.74 16.46 -14.94
C PHE A 171 -6.74 17.45 -15.51
N PRO A 172 -6.80 17.73 -16.84
CA PRO A 172 -5.92 18.72 -17.43
C PRO A 172 -6.16 20.11 -16.80
N PRO A 173 -5.08 20.83 -16.43
CA PRO A 173 -5.17 22.13 -15.79
C PRO A 173 -5.69 23.22 -16.74
N ALA A 174 -5.48 23.05 -18.05
CA ALA A 174 -6.01 23.88 -19.10
C ALA A 174 -6.03 23.08 -20.42
N GLN A 175 -6.83 23.51 -21.39
CA GLN A 175 -6.89 22.93 -22.73
C GLN A 175 -5.92 23.68 -23.64
N GLY A 176 -4.90 22.98 -24.15
CA GLY A 176 -3.87 23.59 -24.98
C GLY A 176 -2.82 22.58 -25.42
N SER A 177 -2.09 22.90 -26.49
CA SER A 177 -1.02 22.03 -27.01
C SER A 177 0.23 22.12 -26.15
N ILE A 178 0.91 20.99 -25.95
CA ILE A 178 2.19 20.94 -25.24
C ILE A 178 3.29 21.52 -26.15
N LEU A 179 3.91 22.61 -25.71
CA LEU A 179 5.08 23.22 -26.37
C LEU A 179 6.37 22.52 -25.98
N GLN A 180 6.51 22.18 -24.69
CA GLN A 180 7.70 21.55 -24.15
C GLN A 180 7.31 20.47 -23.16
N LYS A 181 7.83 19.25 -23.36
CA LYS A 181 7.58 18.08 -22.51
C LYS A 181 8.51 18.04 -21.31
N TYR A 182 8.13 17.26 -20.31
CA TYR A 182 8.98 16.91 -19.18
C TYR A 182 10.26 16.21 -19.67
N ASN A 183 11.42 16.67 -19.20
CA ASN A 183 12.70 16.07 -19.56
C ASN A 183 13.72 16.31 -18.43
N VAL A 184 14.23 15.21 -17.86
CA VAL A 184 15.21 15.25 -16.76
C VAL A 184 16.59 15.70 -17.26
N GLY A 185 16.97 15.33 -18.48
CA GLY A 185 18.30 15.61 -19.05
C GLY A 185 18.59 17.09 -19.25
N ASN A 186 17.58 17.89 -19.63
CA ASN A 186 17.69 19.35 -19.73
C ASN A 186 17.16 20.09 -18.49
N LYS A 187 16.87 19.36 -17.40
CA LYS A 187 16.29 19.87 -16.14
C LYS A 187 14.94 20.58 -16.31
N HIS A 188 14.19 20.27 -17.38
CA HIS A 188 12.83 20.76 -17.55
C HIS A 188 11.85 19.84 -16.82
N LEU A 189 11.64 20.11 -15.53
CA LEU A 189 10.81 19.30 -14.61
C LEU A 189 9.31 19.60 -14.71
N ALA A 190 8.86 20.07 -15.87
CA ALA A 190 7.51 20.58 -16.09
C ALA A 190 6.99 20.22 -17.48
N VAL A 191 5.71 20.49 -17.70
CA VAL A 191 5.10 20.54 -19.04
C VAL A 191 4.69 21.98 -19.31
N THR A 192 5.15 22.52 -20.43
CA THR A 192 4.78 23.88 -20.88
C THR A 192 3.65 23.77 -21.90
N ILE A 193 2.52 24.39 -21.59
CA ILE A 193 1.28 24.32 -22.37
C ILE A 193 1.02 25.68 -23.01
N ALA A 194 0.78 25.70 -24.32
CA ALA A 194 0.35 26.90 -25.04
C ALA A 194 -1.11 27.20 -24.72
N LEU A 195 -1.40 28.42 -24.28
CA LEU A 195 -2.73 28.90 -23.96
C LEU A 195 -3.00 30.24 -24.65
N THR A 196 -4.27 30.64 -24.67
CA THR A 196 -4.64 32.02 -24.99
C THR A 196 -4.71 32.85 -23.71
N ASP A 197 -4.50 34.17 -23.83
CA ASP A 197 -4.69 35.08 -22.69
C ASP A 197 -6.09 34.93 -22.09
N ASN A 198 -6.19 35.07 -20.78
CA ASN A 198 -7.40 34.87 -19.97
C ASN A 198 -7.97 33.44 -19.97
N THR A 199 -7.23 32.43 -20.45
CA THR A 199 -7.67 31.03 -20.30
C THR A 199 -7.77 30.65 -18.83
N PRO A 200 -8.90 30.07 -18.37
CA PRO A 200 -9.03 29.62 -16.99
C PRO A 200 -8.09 28.44 -16.68
N ILE A 201 -7.22 28.61 -15.68
CA ILE A 201 -6.36 27.56 -15.15
C ILE A 201 -7.09 26.89 -13.98
N LYS A 202 -7.24 25.58 -14.06
CA LYS A 202 -8.05 24.76 -13.15
C LYS A 202 -7.18 23.86 -12.28
N ALA A 203 -7.65 23.59 -11.07
CA ALA A 203 -7.04 22.59 -10.19
C ALA A 203 -7.16 21.19 -10.80
N VAL A 204 -6.06 20.43 -10.85
CA VAL A 204 -6.02 19.09 -11.48
C VAL A 204 -6.77 18.05 -10.64
N ALA A 205 -6.91 18.32 -9.34
CA ALA A 205 -7.67 17.53 -8.40
C ALA A 205 -8.12 18.39 -7.20
N ALA A 206 -8.97 17.84 -6.34
CA ALA A 206 -9.33 18.51 -5.10
C ALA A 206 -8.11 18.60 -4.16
N GLY A 207 -7.97 19.71 -3.43
CA GLY A 207 -6.81 19.96 -2.59
C GLY A 207 -6.88 21.25 -1.79
N THR A 208 -5.78 21.60 -1.15
CA THR A 208 -5.61 22.86 -0.40
C THR A 208 -4.47 23.64 -1.01
N ILE A 209 -4.69 24.93 -1.26
CA ILE A 209 -3.66 25.83 -1.78
C ILE A 209 -2.64 26.10 -0.68
N ILE A 210 -1.40 25.68 -0.89
CA ILE A 210 -0.29 25.90 0.04
C ILE A 210 0.54 27.13 -0.30
N PHE A 211 0.44 27.62 -1.54
CA PHE A 211 1.08 28.85 -1.99
C PHE A 211 0.23 29.51 -3.09
N SER A 212 0.05 30.82 -3.01
CA SER A 212 -0.63 31.62 -4.05
C SER A 212 -0.14 33.06 -3.97
N ASP A 213 0.89 33.39 -4.75
CA ASP A 213 1.46 34.74 -4.79
C ASP A 213 2.26 34.98 -6.08
N TRP A 214 2.64 36.24 -6.30
CA TRP A 214 3.48 36.65 -7.42
C TRP A 214 4.97 36.47 -7.12
N THR A 215 5.71 36.03 -8.13
CA THR A 215 7.16 35.84 -8.08
C THR A 215 7.84 36.53 -9.26
N PRO A 216 9.01 37.17 -9.06
CA PRO A 216 9.74 37.84 -10.15
C PRO A 216 10.15 36.92 -11.30
N SER A 217 10.40 35.64 -11.02
CA SER A 217 10.89 34.67 -12.02
C SER A 217 9.78 33.98 -12.79
N SER A 218 8.58 33.88 -12.24
CA SER A 218 7.56 32.92 -12.71
C SER A 218 6.14 33.48 -12.68
N GLY A 219 6.00 34.81 -12.59
CA GLY A 219 4.71 35.48 -12.51
C GLY A 219 3.91 35.04 -11.29
N TYR A 220 2.57 35.01 -11.41
CA TYR A 220 1.75 34.41 -10.38
C TYR A 220 1.91 32.89 -10.36
N VAL A 221 2.13 32.37 -9.16
CA VAL A 221 2.32 30.95 -8.89
C VAL A 221 1.28 30.48 -7.90
N VAL A 222 0.61 29.38 -8.24
CA VAL A 222 -0.29 28.66 -7.32
C VAL A 222 0.28 27.26 -7.11
N ILE A 223 0.33 26.80 -5.87
CA ILE A 223 0.70 25.41 -5.54
C ILE A 223 -0.42 24.79 -4.71
N VAL A 224 -0.91 23.64 -5.17
CA VAL A 224 -2.01 22.92 -4.54
C VAL A 224 -1.47 21.59 -4.00
N ARG A 225 -1.74 21.34 -2.71
CA ARG A 225 -1.54 20.03 -2.09
C ARG A 225 -2.80 19.21 -2.19
N HIS A 226 -2.67 18.04 -2.79
CA HIS A 226 -3.74 17.07 -2.94
C HIS A 226 -3.62 15.92 -1.94
N LYS A 227 -4.49 14.92 -2.07
CA LYS A 227 -4.36 13.65 -1.35
C LYS A 227 -3.16 12.86 -1.85
N ASP A 228 -2.76 11.85 -1.07
CA ASP A 228 -1.64 10.96 -1.39
C ASP A 228 -0.33 11.71 -1.68
N ASP A 229 -0.04 12.79 -0.96
CA ASP A 229 1.20 13.57 -1.05
C ASP A 229 1.58 14.04 -2.48
N ILE A 230 0.55 14.29 -3.30
CA ILE A 230 0.70 14.90 -4.62
C ILE A 230 0.66 16.42 -4.49
N LEU A 231 1.63 17.11 -5.09
CA LEU A 231 1.62 18.55 -5.27
C LEU A 231 1.53 18.89 -6.75
N SER A 232 0.70 19.87 -7.08
CA SER A 232 0.68 20.48 -8.41
C SER A 232 1.08 21.95 -8.30
N ALA A 233 1.96 22.40 -9.20
CA ALA A 233 2.37 23.80 -9.27
C ALA A 233 2.01 24.39 -10.63
N TYR A 234 1.42 25.58 -10.58
CA TYR A 234 0.90 26.34 -11.72
C TYR A 234 1.67 27.65 -11.75
N LYS A 235 2.52 27.85 -12.75
CA LYS A 235 3.35 29.04 -12.90
C LYS A 235 3.02 29.80 -14.18
N ASN A 236 3.51 31.03 -14.27
CA ASN A 236 3.26 31.97 -15.38
C ASN A 236 1.80 32.38 -15.54
N ALA A 237 1.02 32.40 -14.45
CA ALA A 237 -0.33 32.94 -14.49
C ALA A 237 -0.30 34.48 -14.48
N ALA A 238 -1.32 35.11 -15.09
CA ALA A 238 -1.51 36.56 -15.08
C ALA A 238 -2.21 37.06 -13.82
N SER A 239 -3.08 36.24 -13.22
CA SER A 239 -3.74 36.54 -11.95
C SER A 239 -4.17 35.27 -11.23
N VAL A 240 -4.35 35.37 -9.91
CA VAL A 240 -4.86 34.27 -9.06
C VAL A 240 -6.27 34.60 -8.58
N THR A 241 -7.14 33.60 -8.56
CA THR A 241 -8.53 33.75 -8.09
C THR A 241 -8.71 33.26 -6.65
N LYS A 242 -7.71 32.59 -6.10
CA LYS A 242 -7.73 31.95 -4.77
C LYS A 242 -6.49 32.31 -3.96
N LYS A 243 -6.64 32.29 -2.63
CA LYS A 243 -5.57 32.62 -1.69
C LYS A 243 -5.02 31.36 -1.02
N GLN A 244 -3.82 31.48 -0.46
CA GLN A 244 -3.24 30.44 0.40
C GLN A 244 -4.21 30.02 1.51
N GLY A 245 -4.27 28.72 1.78
CA GLY A 245 -5.18 28.11 2.75
C GLY A 245 -6.58 27.80 2.22
N ASN A 246 -6.95 28.26 1.02
CA ASN A 246 -8.25 27.91 0.43
C ASN A 246 -8.26 26.44 -0.04
N THR A 247 -9.37 25.75 0.24
CA THR A 247 -9.66 24.44 -0.35
C THR A 247 -10.25 24.62 -1.74
N VAL A 248 -9.84 23.78 -2.69
CA VAL A 248 -10.31 23.79 -4.07
C VAL A 248 -10.83 22.40 -4.47
N LYS A 249 -11.86 22.38 -5.32
CA LYS A 249 -12.39 21.16 -5.94
C LYS A 249 -11.63 20.85 -7.23
N SER A 250 -11.70 19.60 -7.67
CA SER A 250 -11.19 19.22 -8.99
C SER A 250 -11.88 20.04 -10.08
N GLY A 251 -11.11 20.61 -11.01
CA GLY A 251 -11.60 21.45 -12.09
C GLY A 251 -11.99 22.88 -11.70
N GLU A 252 -11.84 23.26 -10.42
CA GLU A 252 -12.12 24.63 -9.96
C GLU A 252 -11.06 25.60 -10.49
N VAL A 253 -11.49 26.79 -10.93
CA VAL A 253 -10.59 27.83 -11.46
C VAL A 253 -9.79 28.46 -10.32
N ILE A 254 -8.47 28.39 -10.42
CA ILE A 254 -7.52 28.88 -9.40
C ILE A 254 -6.69 30.07 -9.88
N ALA A 255 -6.57 30.25 -11.20
CA ALA A 255 -5.82 31.32 -11.82
C ALA A 255 -6.31 31.57 -13.26
N LEU A 256 -5.87 32.69 -13.84
CA LEU A 256 -6.06 33.00 -15.26
C LEU A 256 -4.71 33.04 -15.95
N ALA A 257 -4.61 32.39 -17.10
CA ALA A 257 -3.43 32.44 -17.96
C ALA A 257 -3.25 33.84 -18.53
N GLY A 258 -2.00 34.25 -18.69
CA GLY A 258 -1.66 35.43 -19.48
C GLY A 258 -0.19 35.76 -19.38
N ASN A 259 0.23 36.80 -20.09
CA ASN A 259 1.63 37.10 -20.26
C ASN A 259 2.23 37.83 -19.03
N ALA A 260 2.64 37.07 -18.02
CA ALA A 260 3.26 37.63 -16.81
C ALA A 260 4.74 38.04 -17.01
N ASN A 261 5.40 37.52 -18.05
CA ASN A 261 6.79 37.81 -18.39
C ASN A 261 6.85 38.58 -19.71
N THR A 262 7.33 39.81 -19.66
CA THR A 262 7.29 40.90 -20.64
C THR A 262 7.93 40.65 -22.01
N VAL A 263 7.84 39.46 -22.59
CA VAL A 263 8.16 39.21 -24.00
C VAL A 263 6.87 39.40 -24.79
N GLN A 264 6.62 40.65 -25.17
CA GLN A 264 5.61 41.00 -26.17
C GLN A 264 5.86 40.11 -27.40
N ASN A 265 4.87 39.31 -27.81
CA ASN A 265 4.84 38.37 -28.96
C ASN A 265 5.04 36.87 -28.68
N SER A 266 5.23 36.42 -27.44
CA SER A 266 5.08 34.99 -27.10
C SER A 266 3.73 34.80 -26.42
N GLY A 267 2.81 34.01 -27.00
CA GLY A 267 1.48 33.79 -26.43
C GLY A 267 1.50 33.29 -24.97
N ALA A 268 0.34 33.30 -24.30
CA ALA A 268 0.24 32.82 -22.92
C ALA A 268 0.74 31.38 -22.80
N THR A 269 1.52 31.10 -21.77
CA THR A 269 2.00 29.74 -21.49
C THR A 269 1.74 29.38 -20.03
N LEU A 270 1.37 28.13 -19.79
CA LEU A 270 1.29 27.57 -18.45
C LEU A 270 2.48 26.63 -18.26
N HIS A 271 3.27 26.90 -17.23
CA HIS A 271 4.32 25.99 -16.78
C HIS A 271 3.78 25.16 -15.62
N PHE A 272 3.49 23.89 -15.92
CA PHE A 272 2.83 22.97 -15.00
C PHE A 272 3.79 21.90 -14.49
N GLU A 273 3.90 21.78 -13.17
CA GLU A 273 4.70 20.75 -12.51
C GLU A 273 3.81 19.84 -11.67
N LEU A 274 4.17 18.56 -11.64
CA LEU A 274 3.55 17.56 -10.79
C LEU A 274 4.63 16.90 -9.95
N TRP A 275 4.37 16.77 -8.65
CA TRP A 275 5.30 16.21 -7.69
C TRP A 275 4.60 15.15 -6.85
N LYS A 276 5.32 14.07 -6.54
CA LYS A 276 4.86 12.97 -5.70
C LYS A 276 5.97 12.60 -4.72
N ASP A 277 5.63 12.57 -3.42
CA ASP A 277 6.57 12.23 -2.34
C ASP A 277 7.88 13.06 -2.37
N GLY A 278 7.78 14.32 -2.83
CA GLY A 278 8.91 15.25 -2.94
C GLY A 278 9.71 15.16 -4.24
N PHE A 279 9.40 14.22 -5.14
CA PHE A 279 10.07 14.07 -6.44
C PHE A 279 9.21 14.60 -7.59
N PRO A 280 9.80 15.28 -8.59
CA PRO A 280 9.08 15.70 -9.79
C PRO A 280 8.77 14.46 -10.65
N ILE A 281 7.54 14.39 -11.16
CA ILE A 281 7.06 13.30 -12.02
C ILE A 281 6.51 13.87 -13.32
N ASP A 282 6.59 13.09 -14.40
CA ASP A 282 6.10 13.50 -15.72
C ASP A 282 4.56 13.61 -15.73
N PRO A 283 3.98 14.82 -15.85
CA PRO A 283 2.53 15.00 -15.88
C PRO A 283 1.83 14.25 -17.01
N THR A 284 2.51 14.04 -18.15
CA THR A 284 1.90 13.45 -19.34
C THR A 284 1.57 11.96 -19.19
N GLN A 285 2.15 11.30 -18.19
CA GLN A 285 1.84 9.91 -17.85
C GLN A 285 0.52 9.76 -17.08
N PHE A 286 0.08 10.82 -16.40
CA PHE A 286 -1.09 10.79 -15.49
C PHE A 286 -2.26 11.64 -15.99
N ILE A 287 -1.98 12.62 -16.83
CA ILE A 287 -2.96 13.58 -17.34
C ILE A 287 -2.95 13.51 -18.86
N ASN A 288 -4.14 13.32 -19.45
CA ASN A 288 -4.32 13.49 -20.88
C ASN A 288 -4.56 14.99 -21.18
N PHE A 289 -3.65 15.57 -21.97
CA PHE A 289 -3.72 16.97 -22.41
C PHE A 289 -4.34 17.13 -23.83
N ASN A 290 -4.70 16.02 -24.49
CA ASN A 290 -5.31 16.00 -25.82
C ASN A 290 -6.84 16.05 -25.77
#